data_AF-A0A6B3G8V4-F1
#
_entry.id   AF-A0A6B3G8V4-F1
#
_cell.length_a   1.000
_cell.length_b   1.000
_cell.length_c   1.000
_cell.angle_alpha   90.00
_cell.angle_beta   90.00
_cell.angle_gamma   90.00
#
_symmetry.space_group_name_H-M   'P 1'
#
loop_
_entity.id
_entity.type
_entity.pdbx_description
1 polymer ?
#
loop_
_entity_poly.entity_id
_entity_poly.type
_entity_poly.pdbx_seq_one_letter_code
_entity_poly.pdbx_strand_id
1 'polypeptide(L)'
;MEPADREDTDTGTAEDEVRRLGVTGAGDAASMSVIGAELLRRGDLDGAEPLLRAATAEGDRAAANNLGVLLHQRGYAEEAAGWWKVAAVAGSPAAAHALGRHHRERGDEPAAEYWLRQSAEQG
;
A
#
# COMPACT_ATOMS: atom_id res chain seq x y z
N MET A 1 -30.43 27.84 25.95
CA MET A 1 -29.93 26.86 26.92
C MET A 1 -29.29 25.75 26.11
N GLU A 2 -27.98 25.83 25.90
CA GLU A 2 -27.12 24.67 25.56
C GLU A 2 -26.88 23.86 26.85
N PRO A 3 -26.68 22.53 26.80
CA PRO A 3 -25.43 21.89 26.35
C PRO A 3 -25.63 20.60 25.49
N ALA A 4 -24.81 20.35 24.46
CA ALA A 4 -23.54 19.60 24.42
C ALA A 4 -23.68 18.07 24.26
N ASP A 5 -22.68 17.47 23.60
CA ASP A 5 -22.38 16.03 23.45
C ASP A 5 -23.17 15.29 22.36
N ARG A 6 -22.60 14.71 21.29
CA ARG A 6 -21.21 14.37 20.94
C ARG A 6 -21.06 14.38 19.43
N GLU A 7 -19.87 14.76 18.99
CA GLU A 7 -19.30 14.38 17.70
C GLU A 7 -19.29 12.85 17.61
N ASP A 8 -20.30 12.26 16.97
CA ASP A 8 -20.09 10.98 16.33
C ASP A 8 -19.34 11.29 15.04
N THR A 9 -18.00 11.28 15.15
CA THR A 9 -17.10 11.07 14.03
C THR A 9 -17.51 9.77 13.38
N ASP A 10 -18.46 9.85 12.44
CA ASP A 10 -18.71 8.82 11.45
C ASP A 10 -17.41 8.70 10.67
N THR A 11 -16.55 7.84 11.20
CA THR A 11 -15.41 7.28 10.51
C THR A 11 -16.04 6.34 9.49
N GLY A 12 -16.78 6.90 8.53
CA GLY A 12 -17.20 6.25 7.32
C GLY A 12 -15.91 5.89 6.64
N THR A 13 -15.44 4.68 6.93
CA THR A 13 -14.12 4.23 6.55
C THR A 13 -14.02 4.38 5.04
N ALA A 14 -12.83 4.70 4.54
CA ALA A 14 -12.57 4.71 3.09
C ALA A 14 -13.05 3.41 2.39
N GLU A 15 -13.23 2.34 3.17
CA GLU A 15 -13.84 1.05 2.80
C GLU A 15 -15.33 1.13 2.44
N ASP A 16 -16.11 2.02 3.06
CA ASP A 16 -17.54 2.21 2.83
C ASP A 16 -17.79 3.03 1.55
N GLU A 17 -16.93 4.02 1.28
CA GLU A 17 -17.01 4.83 0.05
C GLU A 17 -16.58 4.04 -1.20
N VAL A 18 -15.57 3.18 -1.06
CA VAL A 18 -15.13 2.25 -2.13
C VAL A 18 -16.21 1.21 -2.44
N ARG A 19 -16.95 0.72 -1.43
CA ARG A 19 -18.11 -0.16 -1.66
C ARG A 19 -19.28 0.56 -2.34
N ARG A 20 -19.49 1.86 -2.10
CA ARG A 20 -20.57 2.65 -2.71
C ARG A 20 -20.33 2.98 -4.19
N LEU A 21 -19.08 2.97 -4.66
CA LEU A 21 -18.74 3.30 -6.04
C LEU A 21 -18.96 2.16 -7.06
N GLY A 22 -19.44 0.98 -6.64
CA GLY A 22 -19.87 -0.06 -7.58
C GLY A 22 -18.76 -0.48 -8.56
N VAL A 23 -17.57 -0.80 -8.04
CA VAL A 23 -16.40 -1.15 -8.84
C VAL A 23 -16.51 -2.61 -9.30
N THR A 24 -16.74 -2.82 -10.59
CA THR A 24 -16.86 -4.13 -11.21
C THR A 24 -15.82 -4.28 -12.32
N GLY A 25 -14.58 -4.60 -11.94
CA GLY A 25 -13.59 -5.10 -12.90
C GLY A 25 -12.13 -4.83 -12.55
N ALA A 26 -11.25 -5.75 -12.95
CA ALA A 26 -9.79 -5.58 -12.90
C ALA A 26 -9.29 -4.34 -13.68
N GLY A 27 -10.07 -3.83 -14.64
CA GLY A 27 -9.76 -2.60 -15.38
C GLY A 27 -9.85 -1.32 -14.53
N ASP A 28 -10.74 -1.30 -13.54
CA ASP A 28 -10.89 -0.18 -12.61
C ASP A 28 -9.78 -0.23 -11.56
N ALA A 29 -9.42 -1.42 -11.07
CA ALA A 29 -8.30 -1.63 -10.16
C ALA A 29 -6.97 -1.16 -10.74
N ALA A 30 -6.66 -1.54 -11.99
CA ALA A 30 -5.46 -1.08 -12.67
C ALA A 30 -5.44 0.45 -12.85
N SER A 31 -6.59 1.05 -13.15
CA SER A 31 -6.71 2.51 -13.28
C SER A 31 -6.49 3.23 -11.95
N MET A 32 -7.08 2.74 -10.86
CA MET A 32 -6.84 3.24 -9.50
C MET A 32 -5.38 3.09 -9.09
N SER A 33 -4.73 1.96 -9.43
CA SER A 33 -3.31 1.73 -9.18
C SER A 33 -2.44 2.77 -9.88
N VAL A 34 -2.73 3.08 -11.15
CA VAL A 34 -1.99 4.09 -11.93
C VAL A 34 -2.20 5.50 -11.37
N ILE A 35 -3.44 5.88 -11.06
CA ILE A 35 -3.74 7.21 -10.51
C ILE A 35 -3.12 7.36 -9.12
N GLY A 36 -3.27 6.35 -8.25
CA GLY A 36 -2.66 6.35 -6.92
C GLY A 36 -1.13 6.43 -6.98
N ALA A 37 -0.50 5.74 -7.92
CA ALA A 37 0.94 5.85 -8.15
C ALA A 37 1.35 7.26 -8.59
N GLU A 38 0.56 7.92 -9.45
CA GLU A 38 0.82 9.28 -9.90
C GLU A 38 0.68 10.29 -8.75
N LEU A 39 -0.35 10.16 -7.92
CA LEU A 39 -0.52 11.01 -6.73
C LEU A 39 0.63 10.82 -5.74
N LEU A 40 1.05 9.57 -5.51
CA LEU A 40 2.22 9.25 -4.68
C LEU A 40 3.50 9.90 -5.22
N ARG A 41 3.73 9.87 -6.55
CA ARG A 41 4.88 10.55 -7.17
C ARG A 41 4.87 12.06 -6.97
N ARG A 42 3.69 12.66 -6.85
CA ARG A 42 3.50 14.10 -6.56
C ARG A 42 3.61 14.42 -5.08
N GLY A 43 3.73 13.41 -4.21
CA GLY A 43 3.72 13.58 -2.75
C GLY A 43 2.33 13.76 -2.17
N ASP A 44 1.26 13.60 -2.97
CA ASP A 44 -0.12 13.60 -2.47
C ASP A 44 -0.45 12.24 -1.86
N LEU A 45 0.02 12.04 -0.62
CA LEU A 45 -0.17 10.79 0.10
C LEU A 45 -1.63 10.59 0.50
N ASP A 46 -2.38 11.66 0.75
CA ASP A 46 -3.78 11.58 1.18
C ASP A 46 -4.68 11.14 0.03
N GLY A 47 -4.47 11.68 -1.18
CA GLY A 47 -5.18 11.25 -2.37
C GLY A 47 -4.76 9.86 -2.87
N ALA A 48 -3.50 9.48 -2.69
CA ALA A 48 -2.98 8.19 -3.16
C ALA A 48 -3.49 6.98 -2.34
N GLU A 49 -3.57 7.11 -1.02
CA GLU A 49 -3.88 6.00 -0.11
C GLU A 49 -5.20 5.27 -0.40
N PRO A 50 -6.36 5.95 -0.55
CA PRO A 50 -7.63 5.25 -0.81
C PRO A 50 -7.61 4.51 -2.16
N LEU A 51 -7.00 5.08 -3.20
CA LEU A 51 -6.89 4.45 -4.52
C LEU A 51 -6.00 3.21 -4.49
N LEU A 52 -4.86 3.28 -3.81
CA LEU A 52 -3.93 2.16 -3.69
C LEU A 52 -4.50 1.05 -2.81
N ARG A 53 -5.23 1.39 -1.73
CA ARG A 53 -5.95 0.39 -0.92
C ARG A 53 -7.05 -0.31 -1.72
N ALA A 54 -7.86 0.45 -2.46
CA ALA A 54 -8.92 -0.12 -3.30
C ALA A 54 -8.35 -1.05 -4.38
N ALA A 55 -7.32 -0.63 -5.10
CA ALA A 55 -6.66 -1.47 -6.11
C ALA A 55 -6.01 -2.72 -5.51
N THR A 56 -5.45 -2.60 -4.29
CA THR A 56 -4.86 -3.75 -3.58
C THR A 56 -5.92 -4.75 -3.10
N ALA A 57 -7.10 -4.27 -2.70
CA ALA A 57 -8.24 -5.14 -2.35
C ALA A 57 -8.69 -6.01 -3.53
N GLU A 58 -8.51 -5.51 -4.76
CA GLU A 58 -8.75 -6.24 -6.01
C GLU A 58 -7.55 -7.10 -6.48
N GLY A 59 -6.49 -7.17 -5.67
CA GLY A 59 -5.30 -8.00 -5.94
C GLY A 59 -4.24 -7.37 -6.83
N ASP A 60 -4.28 -6.05 -7.08
CA ASP A 60 -3.26 -5.37 -7.87
C ASP A 60 -1.91 -5.33 -7.13
N ARG A 61 -0.94 -6.10 -7.64
CA ARG A 61 0.41 -6.20 -7.06
C ARG A 61 1.20 -4.88 -7.11
N ALA A 62 0.97 -4.04 -8.11
CA ALA A 62 1.66 -2.76 -8.24
C ALA A 62 1.12 -1.77 -7.20
N ALA A 63 -0.20 -1.81 -6.95
CA ALA A 63 -0.84 -1.06 -5.89
C ALA A 63 -0.33 -1.47 -4.51
N ALA A 64 -0.19 -2.77 -4.25
CA ALA A 64 0.38 -3.26 -2.99
C ALA A 64 1.83 -2.76 -2.77
N ASN A 65 2.67 -2.78 -3.81
CA ASN A 65 4.02 -2.20 -3.74
C ASN A 65 3.98 -0.70 -3.40
N ASN A 66 3.14 0.06 -4.09
CA ASN A 66 3.04 1.51 -3.92
C ASN A 66 2.42 1.89 -2.57
N LEU A 67 1.47 1.10 -2.07
CA LEU A 67 0.91 1.27 -0.73
C LEU A 67 1.98 1.06 0.34
N GLY A 68 2.86 0.08 0.17
CA GLY A 68 4.02 -0.08 1.04
C GLY A 68 4.96 1.14 1.01
N VAL A 69 5.23 1.70 -0.17
CA VAL A 69 6.02 2.94 -0.29
C VAL A 69 5.35 4.11 0.43
N LEU A 70 4.04 4.30 0.22
CA LEU A 70 3.25 5.35 0.85
C LEU A 70 3.28 5.24 2.37
N LEU A 71 3.02 4.05 2.92
CA LEU A 71 3.00 3.81 4.36
C LEU A 71 4.38 4.01 4.98
N HIS A 72 5.44 3.61 4.29
CA HIS A 72 6.80 3.87 4.74
C HIS A 72 7.10 5.37 4.79
N GLN A 73 6.67 6.16 3.80
CA GLN A 73 6.81 7.63 3.81
C GLN A 73 6.03 8.28 4.96
N ARG A 74 4.90 7.69 5.38
CA ARG A 74 4.12 8.12 6.56
C ARG A 74 4.70 7.63 7.89
N GLY A 75 5.76 6.83 7.89
CA GLY A 75 6.39 6.27 9.09
C GLY A 75 5.78 4.96 9.60
N TYR A 76 4.82 4.36 8.87
CA TYR A 76 4.22 3.08 9.19
C TYR A 76 5.03 1.91 8.59
N ALA A 77 6.28 1.77 9.05
CA ALA A 77 7.25 0.85 8.45
C ALA A 77 6.84 -0.64 8.52
N GLU A 78 6.20 -1.08 9.60
CA GLU A 78 5.75 -2.48 9.74
C GLU A 78 4.56 -2.79 8.82
N GLU A 79 3.60 -1.86 8.69
CA GLU A 79 2.48 -2.02 7.76
C GLU A 79 2.99 -2.01 6.31
N ALA A 80 3.95 -1.14 6.00
CA ALA A 80 4.62 -1.11 4.71
C ALA A 80 5.28 -2.46 4.36
N ALA A 81 5.99 -3.06 5.32
CA ALA A 81 6.62 -4.37 5.13
C ALA A 81 5.59 -5.48 4.84
N GLY A 82 4.41 -5.42 5.48
CA GLY A 82 3.30 -6.32 5.17
C GLY A 82 2.88 -6.24 3.70
N TRP A 83 2.67 -5.03 3.18
CA TRP A 83 2.27 -4.84 1.78
C TRP A 83 3.38 -5.15 0.77
N TRP A 84 4.63 -4.81 1.09
CA TRP A 84 5.76 -5.23 0.26
C TRP A 84 5.92 -6.75 0.22
N LYS A 85 5.65 -7.46 1.32
CA LYS A 85 5.65 -8.93 1.32
C LYS A 85 4.58 -9.48 0.39
N VAL A 86 3.36 -8.93 0.42
CA VAL A 86 2.27 -9.33 -0.50
C VAL A 86 2.71 -9.14 -1.96
N ALA A 87 3.22 -7.96 -2.30
CA ALA A 87 3.68 -7.66 -3.66
C ALA A 87 4.90 -8.53 -4.08
N ALA A 88 5.85 -8.77 -3.17
CA ALA A 88 7.04 -9.59 -3.42
C ALA A 88 6.66 -11.05 -3.71
N VAL A 89 5.73 -11.62 -2.93
CA VAL A 89 5.19 -12.97 -3.16
C VAL A 89 4.42 -13.03 -4.49
N ALA A 90 3.77 -11.94 -4.89
CA ALA A 90 3.15 -11.80 -6.21
C ALA A 90 4.15 -11.49 -7.35
N GLY A 91 5.46 -11.65 -7.10
CA GLY A 91 6.51 -11.51 -8.10
C GLY A 91 6.89 -10.07 -8.44
N SER A 92 6.81 -9.15 -7.46
CA SER A 92 7.33 -7.78 -7.60
C SER A 92 8.79 -7.71 -7.11
N PRO A 93 9.78 -7.55 -8.02
CA PRO A 93 11.18 -7.42 -7.64
C PRO A 93 11.42 -6.17 -6.77
N ALA A 94 10.76 -5.06 -7.11
CA ALA A 94 10.86 -3.81 -6.38
C ALA A 94 10.40 -3.94 -4.92
N ALA A 95 9.31 -4.68 -4.69
CA ALA A 95 8.80 -4.93 -3.34
C ALA A 95 9.73 -5.86 -2.54
N ALA A 96 10.27 -6.90 -3.19
CA ALA A 96 11.27 -7.78 -2.57
C ALA A 96 12.52 -6.99 -2.16
N HIS A 97 13.00 -6.08 -3.01
CA HIS A 97 14.11 -5.20 -2.66
C HIS A 97 13.78 -4.29 -1.46
N ALA A 98 12.60 -3.67 -1.46
CA ALA A 98 12.16 -2.81 -0.36
C ALA A 98 12.08 -3.57 0.97
N LEU A 99 11.51 -4.78 0.95
CA LEU A 99 11.42 -5.65 2.11
C LEU A 99 12.82 -6.10 2.60
N GLY A 100 13.72 -6.41 1.68
CA GLY A 100 15.11 -6.74 2.02
C GLY A 100 15.84 -5.60 2.73
N ARG A 101 15.68 -4.36 2.25
CA ARG A 101 16.22 -3.18 2.94
C ARG A 101 15.59 -2.99 4.33
N HIS A 102 14.27 -3.15 4.44
CA HIS A 102 13.57 -3.05 5.72
C HIS A 102 14.10 -4.05 6.76
N HIS A 103 14.31 -5.31 6.38
CA HIS A 103 14.90 -6.31 7.28
C HIS A 103 16.35 -5.97 7.67
N ARG A 104 17.16 -5.46 6.72
CA ARG A 104 18.54 -5.03 7.01
C ARG A 104 18.59 -3.87 8.01
N GLU A 105 17.72 -2.88 7.86
CA GLU A 105 17.62 -1.75 8.80
C GLU A 105 17.28 -2.20 10.24
N ARG A 106 16.61 -3.35 10.37
CA ARG A 106 16.26 -3.98 11.65
C ARG A 106 17.33 -4.96 12.16
N GLY A 107 18.41 -5.16 11.41
CA GLY A 107 19.48 -6.11 11.75
C GLY A 107 19.15 -7.57 11.45
N ASP A 108 18.07 -7.85 10.72
CA ASP A 108 17.72 -9.21 10.27
C ASP A 108 18.38 -9.50 8.91
N GLU A 109 19.70 -9.69 8.94
CA GLU A 109 20.47 -9.96 7.73
C GLU A 109 20.03 -11.23 6.98
N PRO A 110 19.66 -12.35 7.64
CA PRO A 110 19.16 -13.54 6.93
C PRO A 110 17.89 -13.25 6.09
N ALA A 111 16.91 -12.55 6.66
CA ALA A 111 15.72 -12.18 5.90
C ALA A 111 16.03 -11.15 4.81
N ALA A 112 16.94 -10.21 5.08
CA ALA A 112 17.37 -9.22 4.10
C ALA A 112 18.00 -9.89 2.87
N GLU A 113 18.95 -10.81 3.07
CA GLU A 113 19.61 -11.56 2.00
C GLU A 113 18.62 -12.38 1.19
N TYR A 114 17.66 -13.04 1.85
CA TYR A 114 16.62 -13.82 1.18
C TYR A 114 15.82 -12.94 0.20
N TRP A 115 15.28 -11.82 0.67
CA TRP A 115 14.44 -10.96 -0.16
C TRP A 115 15.22 -10.19 -1.23
N LEU A 116 16.46 -9.79 -0.95
CA LEU A 116 17.34 -9.17 -1.95
C LEU A 116 17.73 -10.15 -3.05
N ARG A 117 17.99 -11.42 -2.71
CA ARG A 117 18.23 -12.47 -3.70
C ARG A 117 17.00 -12.68 -4.58
N GLN A 118 15.81 -12.80 -3.98
CA GLN A 118 14.56 -12.91 -4.73
C GLN A 118 14.34 -11.71 -5.67
N SER A 119 14.64 -10.50 -5.22
CA SER A 119 14.61 -9.32 -6.09
C SER A 119 15.56 -9.43 -7.28
N ALA A 120 16.77 -9.94 -7.07
CA ALA A 120 17.78 -10.06 -8.13
C ALA A 120 17.46 -11.17 -9.14
N GLU A 121 16.76 -12.23 -8.71
CA GLU A 121 16.35 -13.33 -9.58
C GLU A 121 15.15 -12.97 -10.48
N GLN A 122 14.34 -11.99 -10.06
CA GLN A 122 13.10 -11.60 -10.74
C GLN A 122 13.19 -10.31 -11.55
N GLY A 123 14.29 -9.55 -11.44
CA GLY A 123 14.54 -8.28 -12.13
C GLY A 123 15.44 -8.43 -13.35
#